data_AF-A0A1C3KIC9-F1
#
_entry.id   AF-A0A1C3KIC9-F1
#
_cell.length_a   1.000
_cell.length_b   1.000
_cell.length_c   1.000
_cell.angle_alpha   90.00
_cell.angle_beta   90.00
_cell.angle_gamma   90.00
#
_symmetry.space_group_name_H-M   'P 1'
#
loop_
_entity.id
_entity.type
_entity.pdbx_description
1 polymer ?
#
loop_
_entity_poly.entity_id
_entity_poly.type
_entity_poly.pdbx_seq_one_letter_code
_entity_poly.pdbx_strand_id
1 'polypeptide(L)'
;MTCNKKTSDEIYNFFDDFNKYESLVDIASGIHNFGNINESCDSLKIDNDLTNILSPDNICKKFKYLYSSLFSSERKSGETFPKNNHCSFLIYWLNKELNGNDNNTSICVKDFYDKIKKKDEEFFFDDTFEKKVHNLDIYDIENINTLFNLYSIKNKISSYSLDNEITTQIGSCSENVRQCNEKYKEGIIKCTGGCSTFLHFLGLFQKKYEAELIKIPQNLSGCKPDEIVPLPDCNDIWEEHQNAKRKRFNNIMTFSILPPVFGFFFMLIVSKFTPVGQFLSENVRNKIMGNIAHENERILLTHSSDDMKEISDNEEYSIGYYSVRNY
;
A
#
# COMPACT_ATOMS: atom_id res chain seq x y z
N MET A 1 -12.22 -14.68 11.03
CA MET A 1 -12.21 -13.55 11.99
C MET A 1 -11.77 -12.30 11.23
N THR A 2 -12.42 -11.15 11.41
CA THR A 2 -12.01 -9.91 10.73
C THR A 2 -11.19 -9.08 11.68
N CYS A 3 -9.90 -8.92 11.40
CA CYS A 3 -9.01 -8.09 12.21
C CYS A 3 -9.12 -6.64 11.78
N ASN A 4 -9.35 -5.73 12.73
CA ASN A 4 -9.31 -4.30 12.44
C ASN A 4 -7.86 -3.88 12.19
N LYS A 5 -7.59 -3.44 10.96
CA LYS A 5 -6.29 -2.94 10.56
C LYS A 5 -6.18 -1.45 10.84
N LYS A 6 -5.01 -1.02 11.28
CA LYS A 6 -4.67 0.39 11.46
C LYS A 6 -3.27 0.62 10.94
N THR A 7 -3.07 1.73 10.26
CA THR A 7 -1.75 2.20 9.83
C THR A 7 -1.51 3.54 10.52
N SER A 8 -0.29 3.74 11.02
CA SER A 8 0.15 4.99 11.62
C SER A 8 1.56 5.28 11.12
N ASP A 9 1.83 6.52 10.72
CA ASP A 9 3.16 6.93 10.29
C ASP A 9 4.21 6.73 11.40
N GLU A 10 3.77 6.78 12.67
CA GLU A 10 4.59 6.51 13.84
C GLU A 10 5.18 5.08 13.88
N ILE A 11 4.64 4.15 13.09
CA ILE A 11 5.16 2.76 13.02
C ILE A 11 6.59 2.72 12.49
N TYR A 12 7.02 3.72 11.74
CA TYR A 12 8.36 3.81 11.17
C TYR A 12 9.38 4.49 12.11
N ASN A 13 8.94 5.14 13.20
CA ASN A 13 9.83 5.94 14.05
C ASN A 13 10.94 5.12 14.73
N PHE A 14 10.81 3.79 14.82
CA PHE A 14 11.87 2.95 15.37
C PHE A 14 13.14 2.90 14.50
N PHE A 15 13.08 3.32 13.23
CA PHE A 15 14.25 3.37 12.35
C PHE A 15 15.31 4.38 12.78
N ASP A 16 14.97 5.37 13.61
CA ASP A 16 15.93 6.31 14.18
C ASP A 16 17.01 5.60 15.01
N ASP A 17 16.61 4.55 15.75
CA ASP A 17 17.47 3.72 16.60
C ASP A 17 17.60 2.28 16.04
N PHE A 18 17.57 2.11 14.72
CA PHE A 18 17.48 0.79 14.07
C PHE A 18 18.48 -0.24 14.61
N ASN A 19 19.75 0.14 14.82
CA ASN A 19 20.81 -0.76 15.27
C ASN A 19 20.48 -1.44 16.62
N LYS A 20 19.79 -0.73 17.52
CA LYS A 20 19.33 -1.28 18.80
C LYS A 20 18.35 -2.43 18.54
N TYR A 21 17.37 -2.21 17.67
CA TYR A 21 16.33 -3.20 17.41
C TYR A 21 16.84 -4.39 16.59
N GLU A 22 17.69 -4.15 15.59
CA GLU A 22 18.33 -5.22 14.81
C GLU A 22 19.12 -6.15 15.72
N SER A 23 19.98 -5.60 16.61
CA SER A 23 20.76 -6.40 17.55
C SER A 23 19.87 -7.28 18.44
N LEU A 24 18.73 -6.77 18.90
CA LEU A 24 17.78 -7.55 19.69
C LEU A 24 17.16 -8.70 18.89
N VAL A 25 16.83 -8.49 17.61
CA VAL A 25 16.30 -9.53 16.71
C VAL A 25 17.35 -10.62 16.47
N ASP A 26 18.60 -10.23 16.25
CA ASP A 26 19.71 -11.16 16.03
C ASP A 26 19.96 -12.03 17.26
N ILE A 27 20.01 -11.42 18.45
CA ILE A 27 20.15 -12.15 19.71
C ILE A 27 18.97 -13.09 19.93
N ALA A 28 17.73 -12.61 19.74
CA ALA A 28 16.54 -13.44 19.88
C ALA A 28 16.50 -14.62 18.90
N SER A 29 17.15 -14.49 17.74
CA SER A 29 17.22 -15.56 16.74
C SER A 29 18.31 -16.60 17.06
N GLY A 30 19.39 -16.19 17.74
CA GLY A 30 20.47 -17.07 18.18
C GLY A 30 20.23 -17.78 19.52
N ILE A 31 19.24 -17.38 20.31
CA ILE A 31 18.95 -18.01 21.60
C ILE A 31 18.18 -19.33 21.40
N HIS A 32 18.76 -20.42 21.90
CA HIS A 32 18.11 -21.73 21.95
C HIS A 32 17.32 -21.97 23.25
N ASN A 33 17.60 -21.20 24.31
CA ASN A 33 16.90 -21.31 25.59
C ASN A 33 16.80 -19.94 26.29
N PHE A 34 15.61 -19.35 26.34
CA PHE A 34 15.35 -18.11 27.08
C PHE A 34 15.16 -18.27 28.61
N GLY A 35 15.49 -19.44 29.19
CA GLY A 35 15.39 -19.70 30.63
C GLY A 35 13.96 -19.62 31.17
N ASN A 36 13.77 -19.00 32.33
CA ASN A 36 12.46 -18.88 33.03
C ASN A 36 11.41 -18.06 32.25
N ILE A 37 11.77 -17.38 31.17
CA ILE A 37 10.84 -16.65 30.30
C ILE A 37 9.91 -17.63 29.55
N ASN A 38 10.25 -18.93 29.50
CA ASN A 38 9.67 -19.90 28.56
C ASN A 38 8.39 -20.63 29.01
N GLU A 39 8.21 -20.92 30.30
CA GLU A 39 7.25 -21.94 30.74
C GLU A 39 5.80 -21.60 30.36
N SER A 40 5.44 -20.30 30.39
CA SER A 40 4.10 -19.83 30.00
C SER A 40 3.81 -20.00 28.50
N CYS A 41 4.84 -19.93 27.65
CA CYS A 41 4.72 -20.00 26.19
C CYS A 41 4.56 -21.43 25.67
N ASP A 42 5.09 -22.44 26.37
CA ASP A 42 5.05 -23.83 25.92
C ASP A 42 3.61 -24.34 25.73
N SER A 43 2.68 -23.82 26.53
CA SER A 43 1.25 -24.16 26.43
C SER A 43 0.58 -23.70 25.13
N LEU A 44 1.18 -22.78 24.38
CA LEU A 44 0.65 -22.29 23.09
C LEU A 44 0.81 -23.30 21.96
N LYS A 45 1.74 -24.25 22.10
CA LYS A 45 1.98 -25.30 21.09
C LYS A 45 0.76 -26.19 20.86
N ILE A 46 -0.10 -26.34 21.87
CA ILE A 46 -1.31 -27.16 21.84
C ILE A 46 -2.60 -26.32 21.86
N ASP A 47 -2.49 -25.00 21.66
CA ASP A 47 -3.66 -24.11 21.60
C ASP A 47 -4.38 -24.30 20.25
N ASN A 48 -5.63 -24.77 20.31
CA ASN A 48 -6.43 -25.06 19.12
C ASN A 48 -6.65 -23.83 18.24
N ASP A 49 -6.64 -22.62 18.82
CA ASP A 49 -6.84 -21.37 18.08
C ASP A 49 -5.57 -20.95 17.30
N LEU A 50 -4.42 -21.57 17.57
CA LEU A 50 -3.11 -21.23 17.00
C LEU A 50 -2.58 -22.31 16.03
N THR A 51 -3.41 -23.27 15.65
CA THR A 51 -3.05 -24.44 14.83
C THR A 51 -2.46 -24.09 13.45
N ASN A 52 -2.79 -22.91 12.92
CA ASN A 52 -2.29 -22.40 11.64
C ASN A 52 -1.05 -21.49 11.79
N ILE A 53 -0.57 -21.26 13.02
CA ILE A 53 0.63 -20.47 13.26
C ILE A 53 1.80 -21.44 13.36
N LEU A 54 2.86 -21.18 12.60
CA LEU A 54 4.07 -21.97 12.71
C LEU A 54 4.79 -21.63 14.03
N SER A 55 4.90 -22.61 14.92
CA SER A 55 5.64 -22.52 16.19
C SER A 55 5.24 -21.31 17.06
N PRO A 56 3.96 -21.21 17.49
CA PRO A 56 3.46 -20.06 18.26
C PRO A 56 4.18 -19.91 19.61
N ASP A 57 4.65 -21.00 20.21
CA ASP A 57 5.45 -20.98 21.43
C ASP A 57 6.80 -20.27 21.19
N ASN A 58 7.46 -20.50 20.05
CA ASN A 58 8.71 -19.86 19.71
C ASN A 58 8.52 -18.35 19.46
N ILE A 59 7.44 -17.97 18.77
CA ILE A 59 7.07 -16.55 18.59
C ILE A 59 6.85 -15.89 19.95
N CYS A 60 6.11 -16.53 20.86
CA CYS A 60 5.89 -16.04 22.23
C CYS A 60 7.21 -15.85 22.99
N LYS A 61 8.13 -16.83 22.95
CA LYS A 61 9.41 -16.75 23.66
C LYS A 61 10.28 -15.60 23.15
N LYS A 62 10.42 -15.47 21.83
CA LYS A 62 11.13 -14.35 21.20
C LYS A 62 10.47 -13.01 21.52
N PHE A 63 9.14 -12.94 21.45
CA PHE A 63 8.40 -11.73 21.78
C PHE A 63 8.62 -11.30 23.24
N LYS A 64 8.51 -12.24 24.18
CA LYS A 64 8.78 -11.98 25.60
C LYS A 64 10.20 -11.50 25.82
N TYR A 65 11.19 -12.10 25.15
CA TYR A 65 12.56 -11.62 25.20
C TYR A 65 12.66 -10.17 24.72
N LEU A 66 12.14 -9.85 23.53
CA LEU A 66 12.17 -8.49 22.98
C LEU A 66 11.46 -7.48 23.90
N TYR A 67 10.27 -7.84 24.38
CA TYR A 67 9.49 -7.02 25.33
C TYR A 67 10.28 -6.77 26.61
N SER A 68 10.82 -7.82 27.25
CA SER A 68 11.63 -7.64 28.45
C SER A 68 12.87 -6.79 28.19
N SER A 69 13.58 -6.97 27.08
CA SER A 69 14.77 -6.19 26.76
C SER A 69 14.48 -4.70 26.55
N LEU A 70 13.30 -4.37 26.02
CA LEU A 70 12.89 -2.98 25.76
C LEU A 70 12.26 -2.29 26.97
N PHE A 71 11.52 -3.04 27.80
CA PHE A 71 10.76 -2.49 28.92
C PHE A 71 11.43 -2.72 30.29
N SER A 72 12.44 -3.58 30.42
CA SER A 72 13.11 -3.84 31.72
C SER A 72 13.87 -2.64 32.28
N SER A 73 14.33 -1.71 31.42
CA SER A 73 14.92 -0.44 31.87
C SER A 73 13.88 0.51 32.47
N GLU A 74 12.62 0.41 32.04
CA GLU A 74 11.52 1.26 32.53
C GLU A 74 11.17 0.96 33.99
N ARG A 75 11.34 -0.30 34.44
CA ARG A 75 11.17 -0.68 35.85
C ARG A 75 12.17 0.01 36.79
N LYS A 76 13.25 0.63 36.27
CA LYS A 76 14.39 1.08 37.08
C LYS A 76 14.65 2.60 37.09
N SER A 77 14.34 3.37 36.05
CA SER A 77 14.87 4.76 35.98
C SER A 77 13.86 5.91 35.97
N GLY A 78 12.55 5.72 35.80
CA GLY A 78 11.60 6.85 35.78
C GLY A 78 11.87 7.90 34.67
N GLU A 79 12.75 7.59 33.71
CA GLU A 79 13.08 8.45 32.58
C GLU A 79 12.00 8.41 31.50
N THR A 80 11.96 9.46 30.67
CA THR A 80 11.08 9.53 29.50
C THR A 80 11.65 8.65 28.38
N PHE A 81 11.33 7.36 28.39
CA PHE A 81 11.76 6.43 27.35
C PHE A 81 11.07 6.74 26.00
N PRO A 82 11.69 6.41 24.84
CA PRO A 82 11.04 6.47 23.54
C PRO A 82 10.05 5.31 23.40
N LYS A 83 9.11 5.22 24.35
CA LYS A 83 8.11 4.18 24.53
C LYS A 83 7.32 3.92 23.25
N ASN A 84 7.07 4.99 22.50
CA ASN A 84 6.40 4.92 21.21
C ASN A 84 7.22 4.13 20.19
N ASN A 85 8.54 4.33 20.11
CA ASN A 85 9.40 3.60 19.17
C ASN A 85 9.50 2.12 19.56
N HIS A 86 9.58 1.81 20.86
CA HIS A 86 9.58 0.43 21.36
C HIS A 86 8.25 -0.28 21.02
N CYS A 87 7.12 0.41 21.23
CA CYS A 87 5.82 -0.08 20.82
C CYS A 87 5.75 -0.31 19.30
N SER A 88 6.17 0.66 18.49
CA SER A 88 6.15 0.57 17.03
C SER A 88 6.96 -0.62 16.53
N PHE A 89 8.17 -0.82 17.06
CA PHE A 89 9.00 -1.97 16.73
C PHE A 89 8.33 -3.30 17.10
N LEU A 90 7.83 -3.44 18.33
CA LEU A 90 7.18 -4.69 18.77
C LEU A 90 5.90 -4.99 18.01
N ILE A 91 5.10 -3.97 17.67
CA ILE A 91 3.89 -4.12 16.84
C ILE A 91 4.30 -4.61 15.46
N TYR A 92 5.28 -3.98 14.81
CA TYR A 92 5.80 -4.42 13.52
C TYR A 92 6.31 -5.87 13.59
N TRP A 93 7.17 -6.16 14.56
CA TRP A 93 7.80 -7.47 14.69
C TRP A 93 6.75 -8.57 14.84
N LEU A 94 5.76 -8.38 15.72
CA LEU A 94 4.71 -9.37 15.94
C LEU A 94 3.80 -9.53 14.72
N ASN A 95 3.48 -8.43 14.02
CA ASN A 95 2.75 -8.48 12.76
C ASN A 95 3.50 -9.28 11.68
N LYS A 96 4.81 -9.07 11.56
CA LYS A 96 5.66 -9.78 10.60
C LYS A 96 5.71 -11.28 10.88
N GLU A 97 5.96 -11.67 12.13
CA GLU A 97 6.07 -13.10 12.50
C GLU A 97 4.74 -13.84 12.36
N LEU A 98 3.60 -13.17 12.60
CA LEU A 98 2.27 -13.77 12.45
C LEU A 98 1.78 -13.80 10.99
N ASN A 99 2.16 -12.83 10.15
CA ASN A 99 1.81 -12.78 8.71
C ASN A 99 2.87 -13.44 7.82
N GLY A 100 3.35 -14.65 8.16
CA GLY A 100 4.30 -15.40 7.33
C GLY A 100 3.82 -15.66 5.89
N ASN A 101 4.67 -16.34 5.10
CA ASN A 101 4.64 -16.44 3.62
C ASN A 101 3.27 -16.69 2.93
N ASP A 102 2.27 -17.24 3.61
CA ASP A 102 1.00 -17.64 3.00
C ASP A 102 -0.14 -16.62 3.15
N ASN A 103 0.12 -15.42 3.68
CA ASN A 103 -0.79 -14.25 3.76
C ASN A 103 -2.17 -14.48 4.43
N ASN A 104 -2.46 -15.69 4.89
CA ASN A 104 -3.66 -16.03 5.66
C ASN A 104 -3.32 -16.08 7.15
N THR A 105 -3.28 -14.91 7.79
CA THR A 105 -3.21 -14.86 9.26
C THR A 105 -4.47 -15.48 9.84
N SER A 106 -4.32 -16.61 10.53
CA SER A 106 -5.42 -17.26 11.22
C SER A 106 -5.85 -16.55 12.51
N ILE A 107 -5.03 -15.61 13.02
CA ILE A 107 -5.28 -14.88 14.26
C ILE A 107 -4.98 -13.39 14.11
N CYS A 108 -5.71 -12.53 14.82
CA CYS A 108 -5.35 -11.12 14.93
C CYS A 108 -4.18 -10.93 15.90
N VAL A 109 -3.30 -9.97 15.62
CA VAL A 109 -2.12 -9.70 16.45
C VAL A 109 -2.51 -9.38 17.89
N LYS A 110 -3.61 -8.64 18.06
CA LYS A 110 -4.15 -8.34 19.39
C LYS A 110 -4.61 -9.60 20.12
N ASP A 111 -5.29 -10.53 19.45
CA ASP A 111 -5.77 -11.76 20.11
C ASP A 111 -4.60 -12.66 20.50
N PHE A 112 -3.56 -12.73 19.66
CA PHE A 112 -2.32 -13.43 20.01
C PHE A 112 -1.67 -12.79 21.25
N TYR A 113 -1.56 -11.45 21.26
CA TYR A 113 -1.02 -10.73 22.42
C TYR A 113 -1.84 -10.95 23.70
N ASP A 114 -3.17 -10.88 23.62
CA ASP A 114 -4.06 -11.09 24.77
C ASP A 114 -3.92 -12.52 25.32
N LYS A 115 -3.75 -13.52 24.44
CA LYS A 115 -3.48 -14.91 24.83
C LYS A 115 -2.16 -15.05 25.58
N ILE A 116 -1.06 -14.50 25.06
CA ILE A 116 0.24 -14.61 25.74
C ILE A 116 0.25 -13.82 27.06
N LYS A 117 -0.44 -12.67 27.11
CA LYS A 117 -0.58 -11.86 28.33
C LYS A 117 -1.35 -12.62 29.41
N LYS A 118 -2.48 -13.25 29.07
CA LYS A 118 -3.28 -14.04 30.01
C LYS A 118 -2.50 -15.20 30.64
N LYS A 119 -1.48 -15.72 29.96
CA LYS A 119 -0.62 -16.80 30.48
C LYS A 119 0.45 -16.30 31.45
N ASP A 120 0.76 -15.02 31.44
CA ASP A 120 1.83 -14.43 32.26
C ASP A 120 1.56 -12.93 32.49
N GLU A 121 0.50 -12.62 33.23
CA GLU A 121 -0.02 -11.25 33.36
C GLU A 121 0.99 -10.31 34.03
N GLU A 122 1.70 -10.78 35.05
CA GLU A 122 2.72 -10.01 35.77
C GLU A 122 3.94 -9.67 34.91
N PHE A 123 4.22 -10.47 33.87
CA PHE A 123 5.31 -10.20 32.95
C PHE A 123 5.03 -8.99 32.05
N PHE A 124 3.77 -8.80 31.63
CA PHE A 124 3.34 -7.71 30.76
C PHE A 124 2.71 -6.56 31.57
N PHE A 125 3.59 -5.79 32.20
CA PHE A 125 3.21 -4.70 33.12
C PHE A 125 2.92 -3.36 32.43
N ASP A 126 3.22 -3.23 31.14
CA ASP A 126 3.02 -1.97 30.41
C ASP A 126 1.65 -1.88 29.71
N ASP A 127 0.73 -1.15 30.33
CA ASP A 127 -0.62 -0.90 29.78
C ASP A 127 -0.62 -0.02 28.52
N THR A 128 0.49 0.68 28.21
CA THR A 128 0.54 1.55 27.03
C THR A 128 0.71 0.74 25.76
N PHE A 129 1.59 -0.27 25.80
CA PHE A 129 1.77 -1.20 24.70
C PHE A 129 0.45 -1.93 24.39
N GLU A 130 -0.22 -2.48 25.41
CA GLU A 130 -1.50 -3.19 25.26
C GLU A 130 -2.55 -2.37 24.50
N LYS A 131 -2.72 -1.08 24.85
CA LYS A 131 -3.67 -0.19 24.18
C LYS A 131 -3.31 0.12 22.73
N LYS A 132 -2.03 -0.07 22.37
CA LYS A 132 -1.50 0.22 21.04
C LYS A 132 -1.40 -1.01 20.15
N VAL A 133 -1.45 -2.23 20.67
CA VAL A 133 -1.35 -3.44 19.84
C VAL A 133 -2.45 -3.47 18.79
N HIS A 134 -2.07 -3.55 17.52
CA HIS A 134 -2.99 -3.57 16.39
C HIS A 134 -2.44 -4.39 15.22
N ASN A 135 -3.32 -4.76 14.30
CA ASN A 135 -2.95 -5.36 13.03
C ASN A 135 -2.53 -4.25 12.05
N LEU A 136 -1.39 -4.45 11.40
CA LEU A 136 -0.95 -3.65 10.26
C LEU A 136 -1.57 -4.20 8.97
N ASP A 137 -1.67 -3.35 7.94
CA ASP A 137 -1.98 -3.85 6.61
C ASP A 137 -0.78 -4.61 6.03
N ILE A 138 -1.05 -5.60 5.19
CA ILE A 138 0.00 -6.43 4.56
C ILE A 138 0.96 -5.57 3.73
N TYR A 139 0.45 -4.56 3.04
CA TYR A 139 1.27 -3.64 2.26
C TYR A 139 2.20 -2.80 3.16
N ASP A 140 1.74 -2.43 4.36
CA ASP A 140 2.58 -1.71 5.32
C ASP A 140 3.67 -2.62 5.90
N ILE A 141 3.34 -3.88 6.20
CA ILE A 141 4.32 -4.87 6.66
C ILE A 141 5.40 -5.07 5.60
N GLU A 142 5.01 -5.23 4.32
CA GLU A 142 5.95 -5.36 3.19
C GLU A 142 6.85 -4.12 3.03
N ASN A 143 6.28 -2.93 3.17
CA ASN A 143 7.02 -1.66 3.10
C ASN A 143 8.03 -1.53 4.25
N ILE A 144 7.60 -1.77 5.50
CA ILE A 144 8.48 -1.72 6.67
C ILE A 144 9.56 -2.81 6.58
N ASN A 145 9.24 -4.01 6.10
CA ASN A 145 10.20 -5.09 5.89
C ASN A 145 11.24 -4.72 4.83
N THR A 146 10.85 -4.00 3.77
CA THR A 146 11.77 -3.45 2.78
C THR A 146 12.79 -2.50 3.44
N LEU A 147 12.31 -1.54 4.25
CA LEU A 147 13.21 -0.64 4.99
C LEU A 147 14.09 -1.40 5.99
N PHE A 148 13.54 -2.35 6.74
CA PHE A 148 14.30 -3.19 7.67
C PHE A 148 15.48 -3.88 6.96
N ASN A 149 15.22 -4.48 5.80
CA ASN A 149 16.26 -5.12 5.00
C ASN A 149 17.32 -4.13 4.49
N LEU A 150 16.90 -2.94 4.06
CA LEU A 150 17.82 -1.89 3.58
C LEU A 150 18.76 -1.42 4.69
N TYR A 151 18.25 -1.13 5.88
CA TYR A 151 19.07 -0.76 7.02
C TYR A 151 20.01 -1.90 7.45
N SER A 152 19.55 -3.15 7.43
CA SER A 152 20.39 -4.31 7.73
C SER A 152 21.55 -4.46 6.74
N ILE A 153 21.28 -4.33 5.43
CA ILE A 153 22.33 -4.36 4.40
C ILE A 153 23.31 -3.19 4.59
N LYS A 154 22.82 -1.98 4.91
CA LYS A 154 23.69 -0.82 5.23
C LYS A 154 24.61 -1.13 6.42
N ASN A 155 24.11 -1.76 7.47
CA ASN A 155 24.91 -2.14 8.63
C ASN A 155 25.95 -3.21 8.29
N LYS A 156 25.62 -4.18 7.42
CA LYS A 156 26.60 -5.14 6.88
C LYS A 156 27.72 -4.43 6.13
N ILE A 157 27.39 -3.50 5.23
CA ILE A 157 28.38 -2.66 4.52
C ILE A 157 29.25 -1.89 5.52
N SER A 158 28.64 -1.34 6.57
CA SER A 158 29.37 -0.59 7.62
C SER A 158 30.30 -1.48 8.46
N SER A 159 30.05 -2.79 8.52
CA SER A 159 30.77 -3.72 9.41
C SER A 159 32.10 -4.25 8.83
N TYR A 160 32.39 -4.01 7.55
CA TYR A 160 33.64 -4.45 6.93
C TYR A 160 34.84 -3.61 7.44
N SER A 161 35.52 -4.09 8.49
CA SER A 161 36.73 -3.49 9.11
C SER A 161 37.99 -4.37 8.92
N LEU A 162 39.20 -3.80 9.12
CA LEU A 162 40.54 -4.33 8.75
C LEU A 162 40.99 -5.50 9.61
N ASP A 163 40.49 -5.56 10.85
CA ASP A 163 40.91 -6.55 11.83
C ASP A 163 39.69 -7.35 12.28
N ASN A 164 39.42 -8.47 11.60
CA ASN A 164 39.28 -9.75 12.27
C ASN A 164 38.96 -10.89 11.29
N GLU A 165 39.70 -11.96 11.50
CA GLU A 165 39.60 -13.34 11.02
C GLU A 165 38.27 -14.05 11.34
N ILE A 166 37.19 -13.31 11.65
CA ILE A 166 35.92 -13.91 12.02
C ILE A 166 34.81 -13.15 11.31
N THR A 167 34.33 -13.70 10.19
CA THR A 167 32.98 -14.29 10.15
C THR A 167 32.58 -14.59 8.70
N THR A 168 31.88 -15.72 8.59
CA THR A 168 30.87 -16.13 7.62
C THR A 168 29.89 -15.02 7.17
N GLN A 169 30.35 -13.86 6.69
CA GLN A 169 29.49 -12.83 6.11
C GLN A 169 29.17 -13.23 4.67
N ILE A 170 27.91 -13.61 4.42
CA ILE A 170 27.42 -13.96 3.09
C ILE A 170 27.42 -12.69 2.22
N GLY A 171 28.33 -12.62 1.26
CA GLY A 171 28.48 -11.58 0.24
C GLY A 171 29.79 -10.78 0.37
N SER A 172 30.38 -10.36 -0.75
CA SER A 172 31.41 -9.31 -0.76
C SER A 172 30.77 -7.95 -0.50
N CYS A 173 31.57 -6.93 -0.16
CA CYS A 173 31.07 -5.56 -0.05
C CYS A 173 30.27 -5.13 -1.28
N SER A 174 30.86 -5.32 -2.47
CA SER A 174 30.23 -5.03 -3.77
C SER A 174 28.86 -5.69 -3.95
N GLU A 175 28.69 -6.94 -3.49
CA GLU A 175 27.42 -7.65 -3.57
C GLU A 175 26.38 -7.03 -2.62
N ASN A 176 26.76 -6.66 -1.40
CA ASN A 176 25.87 -5.97 -0.47
C ASN A 176 25.48 -4.57 -0.99
N VAL A 177 26.41 -3.82 -1.58
CA VAL A 177 26.12 -2.52 -2.21
C VAL A 177 25.12 -2.70 -3.36
N ARG A 178 25.35 -3.68 -4.24
CA ARG A 178 24.45 -4.01 -5.35
C ARG A 178 23.05 -4.36 -4.85
N GLN A 179 22.94 -5.26 -3.88
CA GLN A 179 21.66 -5.67 -3.29
C GLN A 179 20.93 -4.49 -2.62
N CYS A 180 21.67 -3.60 -1.94
CA CYS A 180 21.09 -2.38 -1.36
C CYS A 180 20.45 -1.51 -2.44
N ASN A 181 21.19 -1.23 -3.52
CA ASN A 181 20.74 -0.41 -4.63
C ASN A 181 19.52 -1.01 -5.34
N GLU A 182 19.54 -2.31 -5.60
CA GLU A 182 18.44 -3.04 -6.25
C GLU A 182 17.16 -3.00 -5.39
N LYS A 183 17.26 -3.35 -4.10
CA LYS A 183 16.12 -3.33 -3.19
C LYS A 183 15.56 -1.93 -2.96
N TYR A 184 16.42 -0.92 -2.93
CA TYR A 184 16.01 0.48 -2.79
C TYR A 184 15.16 0.91 -3.99
N LYS A 185 15.64 0.67 -5.21
CA LYS A 185 14.90 0.94 -6.46
C LYS A 185 13.60 0.15 -6.54
N GLU A 186 13.64 -1.14 -6.21
CA GLU A 186 12.48 -2.02 -6.21
C GLU A 186 11.39 -1.51 -5.25
N GLY A 187 11.78 -1.08 -4.04
CA GLY A 187 10.87 -0.49 -3.06
C GLY A 187 10.15 0.74 -3.61
N ILE A 188 10.89 1.66 -4.23
CA ILE A 188 10.33 2.86 -4.85
C ILE A 188 9.34 2.50 -5.96
N ILE A 189 9.72 1.57 -6.85
CA ILE A 189 8.89 1.15 -8.00
C ILE A 189 7.59 0.44 -7.54
N LYS A 190 7.66 -0.37 -6.48
CA LYS A 190 6.50 -1.11 -5.96
C LYS A 190 5.47 -0.22 -5.30
N CYS A 191 5.86 0.96 -4.84
CA CYS A 191 4.91 1.93 -4.34
C CYS A 191 3.98 2.33 -5.52
N THR A 192 2.68 2.08 -5.43
CA THR A 192 1.74 2.35 -6.54
C THR A 192 0.61 3.29 -6.17
N GLY A 193 0.58 3.74 -4.90
CA GLY A 193 -0.36 4.67 -4.31
C GLY A 193 -0.45 4.42 -2.79
N GLY A 194 -0.71 5.47 -1.99
CA GLY A 194 -0.93 5.33 -0.53
C GLY A 194 0.33 5.03 0.31
N CYS A 195 1.53 5.12 -0.26
CA CYS A 195 2.81 4.79 0.38
C CYS A 195 3.74 6.00 0.52
N SER A 196 3.18 7.22 0.63
CA SER A 196 3.94 8.47 0.80
C SER A 196 4.85 8.44 2.03
N THR A 197 4.36 7.87 3.14
CA THR A 197 5.14 7.70 4.36
C THR A 197 6.32 6.78 4.13
N PHE A 198 6.12 5.64 3.47
CA PHE A 198 7.21 4.75 3.10
C PHE A 198 8.26 5.42 2.21
N LEU A 199 7.85 6.18 1.18
CA LEU A 199 8.76 6.95 0.32
C LEU A 199 9.55 8.01 1.12
N HIS A 200 8.91 8.67 2.08
CA HIS A 200 9.57 9.60 2.98
C HIS A 200 10.70 8.91 3.77
N PHE A 201 10.42 7.75 4.37
CA PHE A 201 11.43 6.98 5.11
C PHE A 201 12.52 6.38 4.21
N LEU A 202 12.22 6.05 2.94
CA LEU A 202 13.26 5.72 1.96
C LEU A 202 14.20 6.90 1.68
N GLY A 203 13.66 8.12 1.58
CA GLY A 203 14.46 9.33 1.45
C GLY A 203 15.34 9.61 2.69
N LEU A 204 14.83 9.33 3.90
CA LEU A 204 15.63 9.40 5.13
C LEU A 204 16.74 8.35 5.15
N PHE A 205 16.44 7.12 4.73
CA PHE A 205 17.41 6.05 4.57
C PHE A 205 18.53 6.46 3.60
N GLN A 206 18.18 6.99 2.42
CA GLN A 206 19.16 7.48 1.43
C GLN A 206 20.12 8.49 2.06
N LYS A 207 19.60 9.51 2.75
CA LYS A 207 20.43 10.53 3.42
C LYS A 207 21.38 9.92 4.44
N LYS A 208 20.90 8.95 5.23
CA LYS A 208 21.70 8.24 6.25
C LYS A 208 22.78 7.38 5.60
N TYR A 209 22.44 6.65 4.53
CA TYR A 209 23.38 5.85 3.74
C TYR A 209 24.53 6.72 3.23
N GLU A 210 24.23 7.84 2.56
CA GLU A 210 25.25 8.75 2.05
C GLU A 210 26.09 9.38 3.15
N ALA A 211 25.47 9.80 4.26
CA ALA A 211 26.18 10.40 5.37
C ALA A 211 27.16 9.41 6.01
N GLU A 212 26.74 8.18 6.26
CA GLU A 212 27.51 7.21 7.04
C GLU A 212 28.52 6.42 6.21
N LEU A 213 28.23 6.14 4.94
CA LEU A 213 29.06 5.28 4.08
C LEU A 213 29.89 6.03 3.04
N ILE A 214 29.49 7.24 2.65
CA ILE A 214 30.18 8.00 1.58
C ILE A 214 30.89 9.23 2.14
N LYS A 215 30.20 10.03 2.96
CA LYS A 215 30.73 11.32 3.45
C LYS A 215 31.67 11.18 4.63
N ILE A 216 31.42 10.21 5.51
CA ILE A 216 32.33 9.93 6.62
C ILE A 216 33.41 8.98 6.10
N PRO A 217 34.70 9.36 6.18
CA PRO A 217 35.80 8.44 5.92
C PRO A 217 35.88 7.45 7.08
N GLN A 218 34.93 6.51 7.12
CA GLN A 218 35.11 5.31 7.91
C GLN A 218 36.22 4.52 7.22
N ASN A 219 37.17 3.99 8.00
CA ASN A 219 38.11 2.97 7.53
C ASN A 219 37.31 1.68 7.25
N LEU A 220 36.42 1.72 6.26
CA LEU A 220 35.64 0.60 5.72
C LEU A 220 36.59 -0.27 4.92
N SER A 221 37.59 -0.82 5.58
CA SER A 221 38.77 -1.32 4.91
C SER A 221 38.56 -2.67 4.22
N GLY A 222 37.36 -3.25 4.32
CA GLY A 222 36.90 -4.33 3.45
C GLY A 222 35.99 -3.88 2.28
N CYS A 223 35.57 -2.61 2.25
CA CYS A 223 34.82 -1.99 1.16
C CYS A 223 35.67 -0.89 0.53
N LYS A 224 36.14 -1.07 -0.70
CA LYS A 224 36.89 0.04 -1.32
C LYS A 224 35.96 1.24 -1.53
N PRO A 225 36.42 2.49 -1.33
CA PRO A 225 35.57 3.67 -1.47
C PRO A 225 34.86 3.78 -2.84
N ASP A 226 35.48 3.28 -3.91
CA ASP A 226 34.92 3.23 -5.26
C ASP A 226 33.84 2.16 -5.46
N GLU A 227 33.72 1.19 -4.55
CA GLU A 227 32.66 0.18 -4.58
C GLU A 227 31.34 0.71 -4.00
N ILE A 228 31.38 1.70 -3.10
CA ILE A 228 30.19 2.29 -2.47
C ILE A 228 29.67 3.42 -3.36
N VAL A 229 28.58 3.16 -4.07
CA VAL A 229 27.95 4.12 -4.97
C VAL A 229 26.79 4.87 -4.30
N PRO A 230 26.60 6.17 -4.58
CA PRO A 230 25.42 6.89 -4.14
C PRO A 230 24.12 6.20 -4.56
N LEU A 231 23.14 6.20 -3.67
CA LEU A 231 21.79 5.82 -4.03
C LEU A 231 21.17 6.93 -4.90
N PRO A 232 20.40 6.57 -5.94
CA PRO A 232 19.65 7.55 -6.74
C PRO A 232 18.62 8.30 -5.89
N ASP A 233 18.28 9.53 -6.28
CA ASP A 233 17.25 10.30 -5.60
C ASP A 233 15.89 9.59 -5.64
N CYS A 234 15.25 9.51 -4.46
CA CYS A 234 13.97 8.83 -4.29
C CYS A 234 12.87 9.45 -5.16
N ASN A 235 12.81 10.78 -5.25
CA ASN A 235 11.79 11.49 -6.02
C ASN A 235 12.04 11.32 -7.52
N ASP A 236 13.29 11.38 -7.96
CA ASP A 236 13.62 11.20 -9.38
C ASP A 236 13.14 9.84 -9.91
N ILE A 237 13.44 8.74 -9.19
CA ILE A 237 12.97 7.39 -9.58
C ILE A 237 11.45 7.32 -9.53
N TRP A 238 10.86 7.86 -8.47
CA TRP A 238 9.41 7.83 -8.28
C TRP A 238 8.70 8.54 -9.44
N GLU A 239 9.11 9.76 -9.77
CA GLU A 239 8.55 10.56 -10.85
C GLU A 239 8.77 9.89 -12.20
N GLU A 240 9.98 9.40 -12.49
CA GLU A 240 10.27 8.67 -13.73
C GLU A 240 9.33 7.47 -13.88
N HIS A 241 9.17 6.67 -12.82
CA HIS A 241 8.32 5.49 -12.87
C HIS A 241 6.84 5.86 -13.05
N GLN A 242 6.33 6.86 -12.31
CA GLN A 242 4.95 7.31 -12.45
C GLN A 242 4.66 7.91 -13.82
N ASN A 243 5.60 8.66 -14.38
CA ASN A 243 5.50 9.22 -15.72
C ASN A 243 5.48 8.12 -16.79
N ALA A 244 6.36 7.12 -16.67
CA ALA A 244 6.36 5.95 -17.55
C ALA A 244 5.05 5.16 -17.47
N LYS A 245 4.53 4.95 -16.27
CA LYS A 245 3.23 4.29 -16.02
C LYS A 245 2.07 5.07 -16.66
N ARG A 246 2.03 6.39 -16.45
CA ARG A 246 1.02 7.29 -17.05
C ARG A 246 1.09 7.28 -18.57
N LYS A 247 2.29 7.38 -19.16
CA LYS A 247 2.48 7.32 -20.62
C LYS A 247 2.00 5.99 -21.20
N ARG A 248 2.31 4.87 -20.54
CA ARG A 248 1.82 3.55 -20.94
C ARG A 248 0.30 3.47 -20.87
N PHE A 249 -0.31 3.97 -19.80
CA PHE A 249 -1.77 3.99 -19.65
C PHE A 249 -2.44 4.85 -20.73
N ASN A 250 -1.91 6.05 -20.99
CA ASN A 250 -2.42 6.95 -22.03
C ASN A 250 -2.30 6.31 -23.41
N ASN A 251 -1.19 5.65 -23.73
CA ASN A 251 -1.03 4.94 -25.00
C ASN A 251 -2.05 3.79 -25.15
N ILE A 252 -2.28 2.99 -24.10
CA ILE A 252 -3.28 1.91 -24.14
C ILE A 252 -4.68 2.50 -24.35
N MET A 253 -5.03 3.57 -23.61
CA MET A 253 -6.33 4.21 -23.70
C MET A 253 -6.59 4.83 -25.09
N THR A 254 -5.59 5.47 -25.70
CA THR A 254 -5.72 6.02 -27.05
C THR A 254 -5.85 4.91 -28.11
N PHE A 255 -5.12 3.80 -28.02
CA PHE A 255 -5.24 2.72 -29.00
C PHE A 255 -6.52 1.89 -28.83
N SER A 256 -7.07 1.77 -27.63
CA SER A 256 -8.27 0.93 -27.39
C SER A 256 -9.60 1.66 -27.57
N ILE A 257 -9.68 2.97 -27.29
CA ILE A 257 -10.96 3.71 -27.32
C ILE A 257 -11.17 4.46 -28.63
N LEU A 258 -10.09 4.93 -29.27
CA LEU A 258 -10.18 5.71 -30.51
C LEU A 258 -10.78 4.86 -31.67
N PRO A 259 -10.29 3.64 -31.97
CA PRO A 259 -10.80 2.88 -33.12
C PRO A 259 -12.28 2.47 -33.05
N PRO A 260 -12.85 2.03 -31.91
CA PRO A 260 -14.28 1.72 -31.81
C PRO A 260 -15.18 2.95 -31.95
N VAL A 261 -14.78 4.09 -31.36
CA VAL A 261 -15.56 5.33 -31.43
C VAL A 261 -15.56 5.87 -32.87
N PHE A 262 -14.38 5.98 -33.49
CA PHE A 262 -14.29 6.41 -34.90
C PHE A 262 -14.93 5.39 -35.85
N GLY A 263 -14.81 4.08 -35.58
CA GLY A 263 -15.48 3.02 -36.34
C GLY A 263 -16.99 3.10 -36.25
N PHE A 264 -17.56 3.37 -35.07
CA PHE A 264 -18.99 3.59 -34.89
C PHE A 264 -19.50 4.82 -35.65
N PHE A 265 -18.80 5.95 -35.56
CA PHE A 265 -19.15 7.15 -36.35
C PHE A 265 -19.01 6.92 -37.85
N PHE A 266 -17.97 6.21 -38.29
CA PHE A 266 -17.78 5.87 -39.70
C PHE A 266 -18.90 4.96 -40.22
N MET A 267 -19.29 3.94 -39.46
CA MET A 267 -20.40 3.04 -39.77
C MET A 267 -21.73 3.77 -39.91
N LEU A 268 -22.01 4.74 -39.03
CA LEU A 268 -23.20 5.59 -39.15
C LEU A 268 -23.19 6.40 -40.46
N ILE A 269 -22.05 6.96 -40.84
CA ILE A 269 -21.93 7.73 -42.08
C ILE A 269 -22.09 6.81 -43.30
N VAL A 270 -21.38 5.67 -43.39
CA VAL A 270 -21.50 4.78 -44.55
C VAL A 270 -22.89 4.15 -44.67
N SER A 271 -23.57 3.88 -43.56
CA SER A 271 -24.94 3.35 -43.57
C SER A 271 -25.91 4.28 -44.33
N LYS A 272 -25.68 5.60 -44.33
CA LYS A 272 -26.52 6.56 -45.06
C LYS A 272 -26.35 6.48 -46.59
N PHE A 273 -25.24 5.92 -47.07
CA PHE A 273 -24.87 5.89 -48.50
C PHE A 273 -24.78 4.46 -49.09
N THR A 274 -25.05 3.42 -48.30
CA THR A 274 -25.10 2.03 -48.79
C THR A 274 -26.54 1.60 -49.14
N PRO A 275 -26.75 0.71 -50.13
CA PRO A 275 -28.07 0.21 -50.52
C PRO A 275 -28.86 -0.41 -49.35
N VAL A 276 -28.15 -1.01 -48.39
CA VAL A 276 -28.73 -1.60 -47.17
C VAL A 276 -29.35 -0.54 -46.25
N GLY A 277 -28.76 0.66 -46.13
CA GLY A 277 -29.33 1.72 -45.31
C GLY A 277 -30.52 2.42 -45.96
N GLN A 278 -30.52 2.54 -47.30
CA GLN A 278 -31.72 2.93 -48.05
C GLN A 278 -32.86 1.93 -47.83
N PHE A 279 -32.58 0.62 -47.89
CA PHE A 279 -33.54 -0.46 -47.63
C PHE A 279 -34.09 -0.45 -46.19
N LEU A 280 -33.25 -0.20 -45.18
CA LEU A 280 -33.71 -0.04 -43.79
C LEU A 280 -34.58 1.22 -43.61
N SER A 281 -34.23 2.34 -44.26
CA SER A 281 -35.05 3.56 -44.23
C SER A 281 -36.39 3.35 -44.94
N GLU A 282 -36.40 2.62 -46.06
CA GLU A 282 -37.62 2.25 -46.80
C GLU A 282 -38.51 1.32 -45.98
N ASN A 283 -37.94 0.31 -45.31
CA ASN A 283 -38.72 -0.60 -44.48
C ASN A 283 -39.30 0.08 -43.24
N VAL A 284 -38.58 1.01 -42.62
CA VAL A 284 -39.12 1.82 -41.51
C VAL A 284 -40.21 2.77 -42.03
N ARG A 285 -39.99 3.44 -43.17
CA ARG A 285 -41.00 4.32 -43.80
C ARG A 285 -42.25 3.56 -44.23
N ASN A 286 -42.10 2.37 -44.80
CA ASN A 286 -43.19 1.50 -45.24
C ASN A 286 -43.96 0.93 -44.04
N LYS A 287 -43.30 0.67 -42.90
CA LYS A 287 -43.96 0.25 -41.66
C LYS A 287 -44.77 1.39 -41.02
N ILE A 288 -44.28 2.63 -41.09
CA ILE A 288 -45.02 3.82 -40.64
C ILE A 288 -46.21 4.10 -41.58
N MET A 289 -46.01 4.04 -42.91
CA MET A 289 -47.08 4.28 -43.89
C MET A 289 -48.15 3.17 -43.92
N GLY A 290 -47.75 1.91 -43.71
CA GLY A 290 -48.67 0.77 -43.59
C GLY A 290 -49.54 0.82 -42.32
N ASN A 291 -49.01 1.37 -41.23
CA ASN A 291 -49.81 1.62 -40.02
C ASN A 291 -50.85 2.72 -40.23
N ILE A 292 -50.55 3.77 -41.01
CA ILE A 292 -51.50 4.85 -41.34
C ILE A 292 -52.64 4.34 -42.24
N ALA A 293 -52.34 3.43 -43.18
CA ALA A 293 -53.37 2.84 -44.04
C ALA A 293 -54.33 1.90 -43.27
N HIS A 294 -53.83 1.19 -42.26
CA HIS A 294 -54.64 0.30 -41.41
C HIS A 294 -55.42 1.04 -40.32
N GLU A 295 -55.08 2.31 -40.05
CA GLU A 295 -55.82 3.22 -39.19
C GLU A 295 -57.03 3.83 -39.91
N ASN A 296 -56.91 4.15 -41.21
CA ASN A 296 -57.99 4.73 -42.01
C ASN A 296 -59.22 3.81 -42.21
N GLU A 297 -59.06 2.48 -42.16
CA GLU A 297 -60.21 1.54 -42.13
C GLU A 297 -60.92 1.49 -40.76
N ARG A 298 -60.26 1.93 -39.67
CA ARG A 298 -60.88 2.04 -38.34
C ARG A 298 -61.38 3.46 -38.03
N ILE A 299 -60.93 4.47 -38.75
CA ILE A 299 -61.32 5.88 -38.56
C ILE A 299 -62.66 6.22 -39.25
N LEU A 300 -63.14 5.40 -40.20
CA LEU A 300 -64.46 5.60 -40.86
C LEU A 300 -65.69 5.37 -39.95
N LEU A 301 -65.51 4.97 -38.68
CA LEU A 301 -66.60 4.76 -37.72
C LEU A 301 -66.67 5.78 -36.56
N THR A 302 -65.91 6.88 -36.60
CA THR A 302 -66.00 7.93 -35.57
C THR A 302 -65.94 9.33 -36.17
N HIS A 303 -67.00 9.70 -36.92
CA HIS A 303 -67.35 11.10 -37.14
C HIS A 303 -68.44 11.50 -36.14
N SER A 304 -68.11 12.36 -35.18
CA SER A 304 -69.03 13.36 -34.63
C SER A 304 -68.25 14.46 -33.91
N SER A 305 -68.39 15.69 -34.42
CA SER A 305 -68.25 17.01 -33.78
C SER A 305 -66.91 17.38 -33.11
N ASP A 306 -66.34 18.57 -33.27
CA ASP A 306 -66.59 19.76 -34.08
C ASP A 306 -65.28 20.59 -34.00
N ASP A 307 -65.02 21.34 -35.07
CA ASP A 307 -64.25 22.61 -35.18
C ASP A 307 -62.80 22.68 -34.63
N MET A 308 -61.76 22.67 -35.49
CA MET A 308 -61.23 23.81 -36.30
C MET A 308 -61.03 25.09 -35.46
N LYS A 309 -59.92 25.83 -35.46
CA LYS A 309 -58.88 26.07 -36.46
C LYS A 309 -57.77 26.91 -35.77
N GLU A 310 -56.51 26.48 -35.84
CA GLU A 310 -55.40 27.08 -36.62
C GLU A 310 -55.14 28.59 -36.45
N ILE A 311 -53.95 28.96 -35.95
CA ILE A 311 -52.73 29.39 -36.69
C ILE A 311 -52.80 30.85 -37.16
N SER A 312 -51.76 31.61 -36.83
CA SER A 312 -51.01 32.50 -37.74
C SER A 312 -50.13 33.38 -36.86
N ASP A 313 -48.84 33.08 -36.72
CA ASP A 313 -47.74 33.52 -37.60
C ASP A 313 -47.53 35.05 -37.64
N ASN A 314 -46.24 35.37 -37.52
CA ASN A 314 -45.51 36.57 -37.95
C ASN A 314 -45.10 37.65 -36.93
N GLU A 315 -43.79 37.92 -37.06
CA GLU A 315 -43.07 39.19 -36.92
C GLU A 315 -42.76 39.68 -35.50
N GLU A 316 -41.47 39.71 -35.13
CA GLU A 316 -40.44 40.68 -35.48
C GLU A 316 -40.38 41.79 -34.42
N TYR A 317 -39.23 41.85 -33.77
CA TYR A 317 -38.96 42.63 -32.56
C TYR A 317 -39.16 44.13 -32.80
N SER A 318 -39.79 44.85 -31.86
CA SER A 318 -39.25 46.11 -31.31
C SER A 318 -40.19 46.84 -30.34
N ILE A 319 -39.60 47.24 -29.19
CA ILE A 319 -39.86 48.48 -28.44
C ILE A 319 -41.21 48.53 -27.66
N GLY A 320 -41.32 49.09 -26.45
CA GLY A 320 -40.41 49.96 -25.72
C GLY A 320 -40.75 50.07 -24.24
N TYR A 321 -39.80 50.68 -23.54
CA TYR A 321 -39.82 51.01 -22.12
C TYR A 321 -40.94 51.97 -21.72
N TYR A 322 -41.20 51.98 -20.40
CA TYR A 322 -41.55 53.09 -19.49
C TYR A 322 -42.73 52.68 -18.60
N SER A 323 -42.47 52.19 -17.39
CA SER A 323 -42.23 52.93 -16.13
C SER A 323 -43.51 53.32 -15.38
N VAL A 324 -43.49 53.01 -14.08
CA VAL A 324 -44.12 53.74 -12.96
C VAL A 324 -45.57 53.36 -12.60
N ARG A 325 -45.64 52.55 -11.53
CA ARG A 325 -46.26 52.79 -10.20
C ARG A 325 -47.77 53.07 -10.05
N ASN A 326 -48.23 52.54 -8.91
CA ASN A 326 -49.42 52.81 -8.08
C ASN A 326 -50.57 51.82 -8.33
N TYR A 327 -51.15 51.17 -7.32
CA TYR A 327 -51.15 51.42 -5.86
C TYR A 327 -50.76 50.18 -5.04
#